data_AF-A0A7J4DRY3-F1
#
_entry.id   AF-A0A7J4DRY3-F1
#
_cell.length_a   1.000
_cell.length_b   1.000
_cell.length_c   1.000
_cell.angle_alpha   90.00
_cell.angle_beta   90.00
_cell.angle_gamma   90.00
#
_symmetry.space_group_name_H-M   'P 1'
#
loop_
_entity.id
_entity.type
_entity.pdbx_description
1 polymer ?
#
loop_
_entity_poly.entity_id
_entity_poly.type
_entity_poly.pdbx_seq_one_letter_code
_entity_poly.pdbx_strand_id
1 'polypeptide(L)'
;MPIVSISLTKDFLKEMDELQSSEGFSGRSELIRAGIRSLINQKSDRENLVGAMQCIVLVTHEEGEEHSVTDIKHEFDKITKSHLHYKLGERKCLELLIVDGKASEIQELMRRLQISGEVDNIKLIKT
;
A
#
# COMPACT_ATOMS: atom_id res chain seq x y z
N MET A 1 -27.29 1.47 -15.97
CA MET A 1 -25.91 1.64 -15.45
C MET A 1 -25.40 3.00 -15.87
N PRO A 2 -24.84 3.81 -14.96
CA PRO A 2 -24.14 5.04 -15.35
C PRO A 2 -22.91 4.69 -16.21
N ILE A 3 -22.64 5.51 -17.22
CA ILE A 3 -21.46 5.39 -18.09
C ILE A 3 -20.55 6.57 -17.80
N VAL A 4 -19.28 6.30 -17.53
CA VAL A 4 -18.24 7.31 -17.34
C VAL A 4 -17.30 7.23 -18.55
N SER A 5 -17.07 8.37 -19.20
CA SER A 5 -16.08 8.49 -20.27
C SER A 5 -14.79 9.07 -19.69
N ILE A 6 -13.65 8.48 -20.05
CA ILE A 6 -12.32 8.89 -19.60
C ILE A 6 -11.42 9.12 -20.82
N SER A 7 -10.58 10.15 -20.76
CA SER A 7 -9.55 10.41 -21.77
C SER A 7 -8.27 9.66 -21.38
N LEU A 8 -7.73 8.87 -22.30
CA LEU A 8 -6.51 8.08 -22.11
C LEU A 8 -5.57 8.28 -23.29
N THR A 9 -4.26 8.16 -23.05
CA THR A 9 -3.27 8.14 -24.14
C THR A 9 -3.36 6.81 -24.89
N LYS A 10 -2.85 6.78 -26.13
CA LYS A 10 -2.81 5.56 -26.93
C LYS A 10 -1.95 4.47 -26.29
N ASP A 11 -0.84 4.86 -25.68
CA ASP A 11 0.08 3.93 -25.03
C ASP A 11 -0.57 3.28 -23.81
N PHE A 12 -1.25 4.06 -22.98
CA PHE A 12 -1.98 3.53 -21.82
C PHE A 12 -3.12 2.60 -22.21
N LEU A 13 -3.84 2.91 -23.29
CA LEU A 13 -4.85 2.01 -23.85
C LEU A 13 -4.26 0.68 -24.30
N LYS A 14 -3.04 0.69 -24.86
CA LYS A 14 -2.34 -0.52 -25.27
C LYS A 14 -1.92 -1.36 -24.07
N GLU A 15 -1.33 -0.75 -23.05
CA GLU A 15 -0.98 -1.43 -21.79
C GLU A 15 -2.22 -2.04 -21.12
N MET A 16 -3.35 -1.33 -21.14
CA MET A 16 -4.62 -1.86 -20.64
C MET A 16 -5.12 -3.09 -21.42
N ASP A 17 -4.97 -3.11 -22.74
CA ASP A 17 -5.37 -4.25 -23.57
C ASP A 17 -4.49 -5.47 -23.29
N GLU A 18 -3.18 -5.26 -23.16
CA GLU A 18 -2.23 -6.30 -22.79
C GLU A 18 -2.59 -6.89 -21.43
N LEU A 19 -2.81 -6.05 -20.41
CA LEU A 19 -3.21 -6.48 -19.07
C LEU A 19 -4.58 -7.18 -19.05
N GLN A 20 -5.55 -6.68 -19.82
CA GLN A 20 -6.87 -7.29 -19.96
C GLN A 20 -6.77 -8.73 -20.49
N SER A 21 -5.89 -8.94 -21.46
CA SER A 21 -5.68 -10.25 -22.08
C SER A 21 -4.88 -11.21 -21.19
N SER A 22 -3.84 -10.73 -20.50
CA SER A 22 -2.96 -11.56 -19.68
C SER A 22 -3.66 -12.08 -18.42
N GLU A 23 -4.50 -11.24 -17.80
CA GLU A 23 -5.21 -11.55 -16.55
C GLU A 23 -6.60 -12.17 -16.78
N GLY A 24 -6.98 -12.40 -18.04
CA GLY A 24 -8.24 -13.08 -18.39
C GLY A 24 -9.52 -12.28 -18.14
N PHE A 25 -9.44 -10.95 -18.10
CA PHE A 25 -10.62 -10.11 -17.98
C PHE A 25 -11.48 -10.17 -19.25
N SER A 26 -12.80 -10.20 -19.11
CA SER A 26 -13.75 -10.27 -20.24
C SER A 26 -13.80 -9.00 -21.09
N GLY A 27 -13.20 -7.90 -20.62
CA GLY A 27 -13.04 -6.67 -21.37
C GLY A 27 -12.54 -5.51 -20.51
N ARG A 28 -12.21 -4.39 -21.16
CA ARG A 28 -11.64 -3.19 -20.51
C ARG A 28 -12.49 -2.67 -19.34
N SER A 29 -13.82 -2.72 -19.46
CA SER A 29 -14.70 -2.25 -18.41
C SER A 29 -14.64 -3.11 -17.15
N GLU A 30 -14.40 -4.42 -17.26
CA GLU A 30 -14.22 -5.28 -16.08
C GLU A 30 -12.85 -5.05 -15.43
N LEU A 31 -11.80 -4.90 -16.24
CA LEU A 31 -10.47 -4.50 -15.76
C LEU A 31 -10.54 -3.20 -14.95
N ILE A 32 -11.16 -2.15 -15.50
CA ILE A 32 -11.31 -0.86 -14.81
C ILE A 32 -12.15 -1.01 -13.53
N ARG A 33 -13.25 -1.77 -13.55
CA ARG A 33 -14.03 -2.04 -12.34
C ARG A 33 -13.23 -2.77 -11.27
N ALA A 34 -12.44 -3.77 -11.65
CA ALA A 34 -11.57 -4.49 -10.73
C ALA A 34 -10.52 -3.55 -10.11
N GLY A 35 -9.89 -2.70 -10.91
CA GLY A 35 -8.96 -1.67 -10.43
C GLY A 35 -9.61 -0.69 -9.45
N ILE A 36 -10.80 -0.16 -9.78
CA ILE A 36 -11.55 0.75 -8.90
C ILE A 36 -11.94 0.04 -7.60
N ARG A 37 -12.44 -1.21 -7.66
CA ARG A 37 -12.77 -1.99 -6.45
C ARG A 37 -11.52 -2.18 -5.57
N SER A 38 -10.38 -2.49 -6.17
CA SER A 38 -9.10 -2.61 -5.44
C SER A 38 -8.75 -1.31 -4.71
N LEU A 39 -8.85 -0.16 -5.39
CA LEU A 39 -8.62 1.16 -4.78
C LEU A 39 -9.60 1.47 -3.65
N ILE A 40 -10.89 1.17 -3.84
CA ILE A 40 -11.92 1.36 -2.79
C ILE A 40 -11.62 0.46 -1.59
N ASN A 41 -11.26 -0.81 -1.81
CA ASN A 41 -10.94 -1.74 -0.74
C ASN A 41 -9.68 -1.31 0.01
N GLN A 42 -8.63 -0.86 -0.69
CA GLN A 42 -7.43 -0.30 -0.06
C GLN A 42 -7.75 0.92 0.81
N LYS A 43 -8.68 1.78 0.37
CA LYS A 43 -9.14 2.92 1.17
C LYS A 43 -9.94 2.47 2.39
N SER A 44 -10.90 1.55 2.22
CA SER A 44 -11.68 0.96 3.31
C SER A 44 -10.80 0.28 4.35
N ASP A 45 -9.75 -0.42 3.91
CA ASP A 45 -8.86 -1.11 4.83
C ASP A 45 -8.06 -0.16 5.72
N ARG A 46 -7.79 1.06 5.24
CA ARG A 46 -7.15 2.12 6.00
C ARG A 46 -8.13 2.92 6.86
N GLU A 47 -9.34 3.22 6.36
CA GLU A 47 -10.28 4.12 7.05
C GLU A 47 -11.18 3.40 8.08
N ASN A 48 -11.44 2.09 7.93
CA ASN A 48 -12.31 1.32 8.84
C ASN A 48 -11.55 0.58 9.96
N LEU A 49 -10.35 1.01 10.31
CA LEU A 49 -9.65 0.48 11.48
C LEU A 49 -10.33 1.06 12.73
N VAL A 50 -10.93 0.20 13.57
CA VAL A 50 -11.59 0.60 14.82
C VAL A 50 -11.16 -0.35 15.94
N GLY A 51 -10.94 0.20 17.13
CA GLY A 51 -10.56 -0.59 18.31
C GLY A 51 -9.07 -0.91 18.37
N ALA A 52 -8.71 -1.91 19.19
CA ALA A 52 -7.36 -2.45 19.25
C ALA A 52 -7.24 -3.62 18.27
N MET A 53 -6.12 -3.69 17.55
CA MET A 53 -5.91 -4.73 16.55
C MET A 53 -4.43 -5.05 16.33
N GLN A 54 -4.19 -6.27 15.90
CA GLN A 54 -2.89 -6.75 15.43
C GLN A 54 -2.88 -6.84 13.91
N CYS A 55 -1.88 -6.25 13.28
CA CYS A 55 -1.72 -6.30 11.83
C CYS A 55 -0.25 -6.24 11.41
N ILE A 56 0.00 -6.47 10.13
CA ILE A 56 1.32 -6.34 9.52
C ILE A 56 1.30 -5.11 8.62
N VAL A 57 2.21 -4.17 8.84
CA VAL A 57 2.48 -3.06 7.92
C VAL A 57 3.72 -3.41 7.11
N LEU A 58 3.55 -3.52 5.80
CA LEU A 58 4.61 -3.75 4.83
C LEU A 58 5.01 -2.42 4.21
N VAL A 59 6.30 -2.11 4.21
CA VAL A 59 6.88 -0.89 3.64
C VAL A 59 7.99 -1.30 2.67
N THR A 60 8.09 -0.63 1.53
CA THR A 60 9.28 -0.71 0.66
C THR A 60 9.84 0.67 0.40
N HIS A 61 11.16 0.81 0.38
CA HIS A 61 11.86 2.06 0.10
C HIS A 61 13.22 1.81 -0.57
N GLU A 62 13.86 2.85 -1.09
CA GLU A 62 15.23 2.77 -1.61
C GLU A 62 16.28 2.71 -0.49
N GLU A 63 17.37 1.99 -0.75
CA GLU A 63 18.51 1.89 0.16
C GLU A 63 19.28 3.22 0.20
N GLY A 64 19.36 3.83 1.39
CA GLY A 64 19.94 5.15 1.63
C GLY A 64 18.93 6.25 1.90
N GLU A 65 17.63 6.02 1.62
CA GLU A 65 16.51 6.91 1.96
C GLU A 65 15.70 6.30 3.12
N GLU A 66 16.37 6.07 4.25
CA GLU A 66 15.79 5.33 5.38
C GLU A 66 15.80 6.11 6.69
N HIS A 67 16.32 7.33 6.69
CA HIS A 67 16.42 8.15 7.90
C HIS A 67 15.04 8.50 8.44
N SER A 68 14.14 9.01 7.60
CA SER A 68 12.78 9.36 8.04
C SER A 68 11.97 8.12 8.42
N VAL A 69 12.15 7.02 7.67
CA VAL A 69 11.47 5.74 7.92
C VAL A 69 11.89 5.18 9.28
N THR A 70 13.19 5.19 9.58
CA THR A 70 13.74 4.73 10.86
C THR A 70 13.25 5.57 12.04
N ASP A 71 13.27 6.90 11.90
CA ASP A 71 12.78 7.80 12.95
C ASP A 71 11.30 7.58 13.23
N ILE A 72 10.47 7.50 12.18
CA ILE A 72 9.04 7.21 12.33
C ILE A 72 8.85 5.87 13.04
N LYS A 73 9.59 4.81 12.68
CA LYS A 73 9.45 3.51 13.34
C LYS A 73 9.75 3.57 14.83
N HIS A 74 10.84 4.24 15.21
CA HIS A 74 11.19 4.43 16.62
C HIS A 74 10.10 5.18 17.39
N GLU A 75 9.44 6.18 16.78
CA GLU A 75 8.31 6.86 17.41
C GLU A 75 7.12 5.92 17.69
N PHE A 76 6.94 4.87 16.87
CA PHE A 76 5.88 3.87 17.00
C PHE A 76 6.34 2.53 17.62
N ASP A 77 7.51 2.47 18.28
CA ASP A 77 8.01 1.26 18.95
C ASP A 77 7.03 0.70 19.99
N LYS A 78 6.20 1.56 20.60
CA LYS A 78 5.20 1.15 21.59
C LYS A 78 4.15 0.18 21.04
N ILE A 79 3.78 0.35 19.77
CA ILE A 79 2.80 -0.50 19.08
C ILE A 79 3.49 -1.56 18.20
N THR A 80 4.76 -1.39 17.88
CA THR A 80 5.54 -2.34 17.06
C THR A 80 6.04 -3.49 17.93
N LYS A 81 5.51 -4.70 17.73
CA LYS A 81 5.93 -5.92 18.45
C LYS A 81 7.16 -6.55 17.86
N SER A 82 7.33 -6.44 16.55
CA SER A 82 8.50 -6.96 15.84
C SER A 82 8.67 -6.21 14.53
N HIS A 83 9.91 -6.08 14.11
CA HIS A 83 10.29 -5.42 12.89
C HIS A 83 11.32 -6.31 12.16
N LEU A 84 11.04 -6.62 10.90
CA LEU A 84 11.96 -7.30 10.00
C LEU A 84 12.35 -6.33 8.88
N HIS A 85 13.64 -6.10 8.72
CA HIS A 85 14.19 -5.39 7.57
C HIS A 85 14.92 -6.40 6.69
N TYR A 86 14.60 -6.40 5.40
CA TYR A 86 15.19 -7.26 4.40
C TYR A 86 15.66 -6.44 3.21
N LYS A 87 16.95 -6.51 2.90
CA LYS A 87 17.49 -5.90 1.68
C LYS A 87 17.10 -6.75 0.48
N LEU A 88 16.20 -6.20 -0.33
CA LEU A 88 15.91 -6.74 -1.66
C LEU A 88 17.12 -6.47 -2.57
N GLY A 89 17.19 -7.19 -3.69
CA GLY A 89 18.13 -6.83 -4.75
C GLY A 89 17.86 -5.42 -5.29
N GLU A 90 18.84 -4.84 -5.99
CA GLU A 90 18.68 -3.55 -6.68
C GLU A 90 18.47 -2.33 -5.78
N ARG A 91 19.12 -2.28 -4.61
CA ARG A 91 19.07 -1.13 -3.68
C ARG A 91 17.66 -0.82 -3.17
N LYS A 92 16.86 -1.85 -2.93
CA LYS A 92 15.54 -1.74 -2.31
C LYS A 92 15.52 -2.43 -0.96
N CYS A 93 14.74 -1.90 -0.04
CA CYS A 93 14.50 -2.49 1.27
C CYS A 93 13.03 -2.83 1.40
N LEU A 94 12.76 -3.99 2.01
CA LEU A 94 11.45 -4.43 2.45
C LEU A 94 11.44 -4.42 3.97
N GLU A 95 10.45 -3.76 4.55
CA GLU A 95 10.22 -3.78 5.98
C GLU A 95 8.85 -4.38 6.31
N LEU A 96 8.83 -5.26 7.30
CA LEU A 96 7.62 -5.82 7.87
C LEU A 96 7.54 -5.41 9.34
N LEU A 97 6.53 -4.63 9.67
CA LEU A 97 6.23 -4.15 11.01
C LEU A 97 5.02 -4.92 11.51
N ILE A 98 5.24 -5.81 12.48
CA ILE A 98 4.16 -6.49 13.19
C ILE A 98 3.72 -5.54 14.30
N VAL A 99 2.53 -4.96 14.16
CA VAL A 99 2.00 -3.95 15.08
C VAL A 99 0.79 -4.50 15.83
N ASP A 100 0.66 -4.12 17.09
CA ASP A 100 -0.48 -4.41 17.95
C ASP A 100 -0.72 -3.19 18.84
N GLY A 101 -1.83 -2.51 18.59
CA GLY A 101 -2.17 -1.22 19.18
C GLY A 101 -3.53 -0.72 18.73
N LYS A 102 -3.84 0.54 19.05
CA LYS A 102 -5.10 1.14 18.59
C LYS A 102 -5.04 1.40 17.09
N ALA A 103 -6.16 1.17 16.43
CA ALA A 103 -6.37 1.52 15.03
C ALA A 103 -5.90 2.93 14.68
N SER A 104 -6.16 3.92 15.54
CA SER A 104 -5.72 5.30 15.34
C SER A 104 -4.20 5.48 15.32
N GLU A 105 -3.47 4.71 16.15
CA GLU A 105 -2.00 4.77 16.20
C GLU A 105 -1.40 4.10 14.95
N ILE A 106 -2.00 3.00 14.50
CA ILE A 106 -1.62 2.29 13.28
C ILE A 106 -1.90 3.16 12.03
N GLN A 107 -3.06 3.84 11.99
CA GLN A 107 -3.40 4.79 10.94
C GLN A 107 -2.38 5.93 10.88
N GLU A 108 -1.99 6.48 12.03
CA GLU A 108 -1.02 7.57 12.09
C GLU A 108 0.38 7.11 11.65
N LEU A 109 0.84 5.92 12.06
CA LEU A 109 2.06 5.29 11.57
C LEU A 109 2.05 5.22 10.04
N MET A 110 0.99 4.65 9.45
CA MET A 110 0.87 4.54 8.00
C MET A 110 0.86 5.90 7.30
N ARG A 111 0.14 6.87 7.86
CA ARG A 111 0.05 8.23 7.32
C ARG A 111 1.41 8.90 7.31
N ARG A 112 2.19 8.78 8.39
CA ARG A 112 3.53 9.37 8.49
C ARG A 112 4.51 8.73 7.53
N LEU A 113 4.51 7.40 7.42
CA LEU A 113 5.32 6.68 6.44
C LEU A 113 4.97 7.09 5.01
N GLN A 114 3.70 7.33 4.71
CA GLN A 114 3.29 7.73 3.36
C GLN A 114 3.68 9.18 3.01
N ILE A 115 3.71 10.08 3.99
CA ILE A 115 4.04 11.50 3.78
C ILE A 115 5.55 11.75 3.79
N SER A 116 6.37 10.81 4.29
CA SER A 116 7.82 10.99 4.35
C SER A 116 8.46 11.18 2.98
N GLY A 117 7.82 10.70 1.90
CA GLY A 117 8.32 10.79 0.53
C GLY A 117 9.40 9.77 0.18
N GLU A 118 9.91 9.03 1.18
CA GLU A 118 10.95 8.01 1.05
C GLU A 118 10.36 6.60 0.87
N VAL A 119 9.03 6.44 0.89
CA VAL A 119 8.35 5.14 0.79
C VAL A 119 7.75 4.91 -0.59
N ASP A 120 8.17 3.84 -1.26
CA ASP A 120 7.63 3.38 -2.55
C ASP A 120 6.24 2.77 -2.40
N ASN A 121 6.08 1.85 -1.44
CA ASN A 121 4.84 1.11 -1.22
C ASN A 121 4.58 0.93 0.26
N ILE A 122 3.32 1.08 0.65
CA ILE A 122 2.85 0.74 1.98
C ILE A 122 1.53 -0.03 1.94
N LYS A 123 1.54 -1.24 2.51
CA LYS A 123 0.37 -2.11 2.62
C LYS A 123 0.12 -2.50 4.06
N LEU A 124 -1.15 -2.61 4.41
CA LEU A 124 -1.59 -3.14 5.70
C LEU A 124 -2.27 -4.49 5.44
N ILE A 125 -1.86 -5.50 6.19
CA ILE A 125 -2.43 -6.84 6.19
C ILE A 125 -3.04 -7.06 7.56
N LYS A 126 -4.37 -7.19 7.60
CA LYS A 126 -5.12 -7.51 8.83
C LYS A 126 -4.98 -9.01 9.09
N THR A 127 -4.80 -9.36 10.36
CA THR A 127 -4.89 -10.75 10.82
C THR A 127 -6.34 -11.15 11.03
#